data_AF-X6LEL7-F1
#
_entry.id   AF-X6LEL7-F1
#
_cell.length_a   1.000
_cell.length_b   1.000
_cell.length_c   1.000
_cell.angle_alpha   90.00
_cell.angle_beta   90.00
_cell.angle_gamma   90.00
#
_symmetry.space_group_name_H-M   'P 1'
#
loop_
_entity.id
_entity.type
_entity.pdbx_description
1 polymer ?
#
loop_
_entity_poly.entity_id
_entity_poly.type
_entity_poly.pdbx_seq_one_letter_code
_entity_poly.pdbx_strand_id
1 'polypeptide(L)'
;NIGFDNITFISDKALFGCPDCKKSTVNVIIKAMFYNSEHSICASGDPIRVTNNNYQCSYTIKSGMSYELKANKIRQHAKSIEDLRERSENAMNSIEIRNLVTELQKYEITVVKPRSLKENERLSEKIRVDYSGDFNQVFDIGRFTILCDNPTKLQTAVAVMKKAEQFSLIVSEDKDFFDKQSKTHHRFHNIKLYVPKHD
;
A
#
# COMPACT_ATOMS: atom_id res chain seq x y z
N ASN A 1 13.35 -9.68 5.80
CA ASN A 1 12.77 -9.03 4.61
C ASN A 1 13.51 -9.58 3.41
N ILE A 2 12.82 -10.31 2.53
CA ILE A 2 13.43 -11.02 1.38
C ILE A 2 13.38 -10.15 0.11
N GLY A 3 12.73 -8.97 0.16
CA GLY A 3 12.51 -8.14 -1.01
C GLY A 3 11.33 -8.62 -1.87
N PHE A 4 11.23 -8.08 -3.08
CA PHE A 4 10.24 -8.51 -4.08
C PHE A 4 10.83 -9.69 -4.87
N ASP A 5 10.44 -10.89 -4.48
CA ASP A 5 10.97 -12.12 -5.05
C ASP A 5 9.92 -13.25 -5.03
N ASN A 6 10.24 -14.33 -5.73
CA ASN A 6 9.51 -15.58 -5.71
C ASN A 6 10.24 -16.57 -4.81
N ILE A 7 9.56 -17.05 -3.79
CA ILE A 7 10.13 -18.03 -2.86
C ILE A 7 9.26 -19.28 -2.79
N THR A 8 9.93 -20.42 -2.63
CA THR A 8 9.29 -21.70 -2.36
C THR A 8 9.88 -22.28 -1.09
N PHE A 9 9.04 -22.78 -0.19
CA PHE A 9 9.52 -23.43 1.03
C PHE A 9 8.55 -24.51 1.51
N ILE A 10 9.07 -25.50 2.23
CA ILE A 10 8.28 -26.46 2.99
C ILE A 10 8.28 -25.99 4.44
N SER A 11 7.10 -25.73 5.00
CA SER A 11 6.95 -25.02 6.28
C SER A 11 7.73 -25.61 7.45
N ASP A 12 7.91 -26.93 7.55
CA ASP A 12 8.59 -27.65 8.63
C ASP A 12 10.01 -28.15 8.26
N LYS A 13 10.48 -27.81 7.05
CA LYS A 13 11.83 -28.16 6.57
C LYS A 13 12.61 -26.94 6.07
N ALA A 14 12.06 -25.75 6.24
CA ALA A 14 12.63 -24.52 5.71
C ALA A 14 13.80 -24.04 6.57
N LEU A 15 15.03 -24.18 6.06
CA LEU A 15 16.24 -23.70 6.72
C LEU A 15 16.47 -22.21 6.39
N PHE A 16 15.65 -21.32 6.94
CA PHE A 16 15.97 -19.89 6.88
C PHE A 16 17.02 -19.53 7.92
N GLY A 17 17.99 -18.71 7.50
CA GLY A 17 18.98 -18.14 8.41
C GLY A 17 18.31 -17.15 9.36
N CYS A 18 18.59 -17.27 10.65
CA CYS A 18 18.19 -16.25 11.62
C CYS A 18 18.78 -14.89 11.21
N PRO A 19 17.99 -13.80 11.13
CA PRO A 19 18.51 -12.51 10.72
C PRO A 19 19.62 -11.99 11.65
N ASP A 20 19.58 -12.36 12.93
CA ASP A 20 20.51 -11.91 13.96
C ASP A 20 21.80 -12.74 13.98
N CYS A 21 21.70 -14.07 14.08
CA CYS A 21 22.86 -14.94 14.25
C CYS A 21 23.31 -15.67 12.98
N LYS A 22 22.58 -15.52 11.87
CA LYS A 22 22.79 -16.17 10.55
C LYS A 22 22.76 -17.71 10.55
N LYS A 23 22.66 -18.36 11.70
CA LYS A 23 22.51 -19.82 11.80
C LYS A 23 21.15 -20.24 11.25
N SER A 24 21.13 -21.32 10.48
CA SER A 24 19.91 -21.97 9.99
C SER A 24 19.19 -22.68 11.13
N THR A 25 18.45 -21.89 11.91
CA THR A 25 17.79 -22.31 13.16
C THR A 25 16.27 -22.23 13.08
N VAL A 26 15.74 -21.69 11.97
CA VAL A 26 14.31 -21.69 11.71
C VAL A 26 13.91 -23.12 11.35
N ASN A 27 13.09 -23.74 12.19
CA ASN A 27 12.61 -25.11 11.98
C ASN A 27 11.16 -25.14 11.47
N VAL A 28 10.38 -24.09 11.73
CA VAL A 28 8.98 -24.01 11.32
C VAL A 28 8.62 -22.58 10.92
N ILE A 29 7.88 -22.44 9.82
CA ILE A 29 7.21 -21.20 9.41
C ILE A 29 5.72 -21.36 9.65
N ILE A 30 5.18 -20.53 10.55
CA ILE A 30 3.74 -20.52 10.91
C ILE A 30 2.96 -19.37 10.25
N LYS A 31 3.67 -18.38 9.71
CA LYS A 31 3.07 -17.15 9.18
C LYS A 31 3.90 -16.57 8.04
N ALA A 32 3.22 -16.14 6.98
CA ALA A 32 3.79 -15.30 5.94
C ALA A 32 3.12 -13.93 5.95
N MET A 33 3.91 -12.88 5.73
CA MET A 33 3.41 -11.51 5.66
C MET A 33 3.93 -10.84 4.41
N PHE A 34 3.01 -10.35 3.59
CA PHE A 34 3.30 -9.51 2.43
C PHE A 34 3.13 -8.06 2.82
N TYR A 35 4.00 -7.20 2.31
CA TYR A 35 4.03 -5.80 2.67
C TYR A 35 4.29 -4.94 1.44
N ASN A 36 3.37 -4.00 1.17
CA ASN A 36 3.39 -3.07 0.05
C ASN A 36 3.71 -3.77 -1.28
N SER A 37 2.99 -4.88 -1.54
CA SER A 37 3.24 -5.74 -2.69
C SER A 37 1.96 -6.27 -3.31
N GLU A 38 1.93 -6.29 -4.64
CA GLU A 38 1.10 -7.25 -5.39
C GLU A 38 1.67 -8.63 -5.13
N HIS A 39 0.87 -9.52 -4.59
CA HIS A 39 1.38 -10.81 -4.16
C HIS A 39 0.45 -11.96 -4.47
N SER A 40 1.04 -13.14 -4.48
CA SER A 40 0.30 -14.37 -4.49
C SER A 40 0.89 -15.41 -3.55
N ILE A 41 0.03 -16.24 -2.99
CA ILE A 41 0.42 -17.40 -2.18
C ILE A 41 -0.39 -18.62 -2.63
N CYS A 42 0.29 -19.75 -2.76
CA CYS A 42 -0.30 -21.04 -3.12
C CYS A 42 0.30 -22.13 -2.22
N ALA A 43 -0.54 -23.04 -1.73
CA ALA A 43 -0.11 -24.21 -0.97
C ALA A 43 -0.15 -25.45 -1.86
N SER A 44 0.79 -26.39 -1.68
CA SER A 44 0.77 -27.68 -2.36
C SER A 44 -0.51 -28.44 -2.02
N GLY A 45 -1.29 -28.78 -3.05
CA GLY A 45 -2.56 -29.50 -2.89
C GLY A 45 -3.80 -28.60 -2.79
N ASP A 46 -3.63 -27.27 -2.82
CA ASP A 46 -4.74 -26.33 -2.97
C ASP A 46 -4.74 -25.76 -4.40
N PRO A 47 -5.80 -25.94 -5.20
CA PRO A 47 -5.88 -25.33 -6.53
C PRO A 47 -6.10 -23.81 -6.46
N ILE A 48 -6.46 -23.25 -5.29
CA ILE A 48 -6.82 -21.85 -5.16
C ILE A 48 -5.57 -21.02 -4.83
N ARG A 49 -5.08 -20.32 -5.84
CA ARG A 49 -4.06 -19.29 -5.68
C ARG A 49 -4.72 -18.00 -5.17
N VAL A 50 -4.29 -17.52 -4.01
CA VAL A 50 -4.72 -16.20 -3.53
C VAL A 50 -3.85 -15.13 -4.16
N THR A 51 -4.46 -14.10 -4.75
CA THR A 51 -3.81 -12.92 -5.32
C THR A 51 -4.38 -11.66 -4.69
N ASN A 52 -3.54 -10.73 -4.23
CA ASN A 52 -4.01 -9.50 -3.58
C ASN A 52 -2.98 -8.36 -3.66
N ASN A 53 -3.40 -7.11 -3.40
CA ASN A 53 -2.58 -5.90 -3.43
C ASN A 53 -2.81 -5.00 -2.20
N ASN A 54 -2.24 -5.40 -1.06
CA ASN A 54 -2.41 -4.70 0.21
C ASN A 54 -1.10 -4.08 0.71
N TYR A 55 -1.22 -3.02 1.52
CA TYR A 55 -0.10 -2.53 2.32
C TYR A 55 0.47 -3.60 3.24
N GLN A 56 -0.40 -4.38 3.88
CA GLN A 56 0.00 -5.48 4.74
C GLN A 56 -1.04 -6.58 4.70
N CYS A 57 -0.62 -7.80 4.38
CA CYS A 57 -1.49 -8.97 4.39
C CYS A 57 -0.77 -10.13 5.06
N SER A 58 -1.47 -10.83 5.96
CA SER A 58 -0.93 -11.93 6.76
C SER A 58 -1.66 -13.23 6.46
N TYR A 59 -0.90 -14.29 6.22
CA TYR A 59 -1.42 -15.63 5.96
C TYR A 59 -0.88 -16.61 7.00
N THR A 60 -1.76 -17.45 7.52
CA THR A 60 -1.38 -18.59 8.36
C THR A 60 -0.80 -19.70 7.48
N ILE A 61 0.35 -20.24 7.87
CA ILE A 61 1.07 -21.30 7.16
C ILE A 61 0.87 -22.61 7.92
N LYS A 62 0.41 -23.65 7.22
CA LYS A 62 0.20 -24.98 7.79
C LYS A 62 1.50 -25.77 7.75
N SER A 63 1.87 -26.38 8.88
CA SER A 63 3.04 -27.25 9.00
C SER A 63 2.97 -28.43 8.02
N GLY A 64 4.11 -28.86 7.48
CA GLY A 64 4.24 -29.96 6.52
C GLY A 64 3.85 -29.64 5.07
N MET A 65 3.19 -28.51 4.81
CA MET A 65 2.83 -28.09 3.46
C MET A 65 3.98 -27.34 2.76
N SER A 66 4.07 -27.50 1.44
CA SER A 66 4.90 -26.67 0.58
C SER A 66 4.12 -25.43 0.13
N TYR A 67 4.80 -24.29 0.05
CA TYR A 67 4.20 -23.04 -0.37
C TYR A 67 5.03 -22.36 -1.45
N GLU A 68 4.36 -21.79 -2.44
CA GLU A 68 4.93 -20.86 -3.42
C GLU A 68 4.38 -19.46 -3.15
N LEU A 69 5.27 -18.51 -2.87
CA LEU A 69 4.96 -17.12 -2.63
C LEU A 69 5.60 -16.27 -3.71
N LYS A 70 4.86 -15.27 -4.21
CA LYS A 70 5.37 -14.26 -5.14
C LYS A 70 5.02 -12.89 -4.62
N ALA A 71 5.98 -11.97 -4.65
CA ALA A 71 5.77 -10.58 -4.28
C ALA A 71 6.39 -9.67 -5.33
N ASN A 72 5.60 -8.78 -5.90
CA ASN A 72 6.01 -7.75 -6.85
C ASN A 72 5.74 -6.36 -6.25
N LYS A 73 6.46 -5.36 -6.75
CA LYS A 73 6.15 -3.95 -6.45
C LYS A 73 4.72 -3.66 -6.90
N ILE A 74 3.95 -2.95 -6.07
CA ILE A 74 2.64 -2.43 -6.47
C ILE A 74 2.82 -1.52 -7.69
N ARG A 75 1.87 -1.61 -8.63
CA ARG A 75 1.77 -0.82 -9.86
C ARG A 75 0.35 -0.23 -9.96
N GLN A 76 0.20 0.76 -10.84
CA GLN A 76 -1.09 1.37 -11.16
C GLN A 76 -1.90 0.60 -12.21
N HIS A 77 -1.30 -0.35 -12.94
CA HIS A 77 -1.91 -1.08 -14.08
C HIS A 77 -2.46 -0.22 -15.23
N ALA A 78 -2.04 1.04 -15.34
CA ALA A 78 -2.46 1.92 -16.42
C ALA A 78 -1.80 1.54 -17.76
N LYS A 79 -2.56 1.69 -18.85
CA LYS A 79 -2.15 1.42 -20.23
C LYS A 79 -1.38 2.59 -20.85
N SER A 80 -1.66 3.81 -20.40
CA SER A 80 -0.96 5.04 -20.80
C SER A 80 -1.00 6.09 -19.67
N ILE A 81 -0.36 7.23 -19.88
CA ILE A 81 -0.41 8.36 -18.93
C ILE A 81 -1.82 8.96 -18.89
N GLU A 82 -2.50 9.04 -20.03
CA GLU A 82 -3.87 9.54 -20.15
C GLU A 82 -4.83 8.65 -19.38
N ASP A 83 -4.73 7.33 -19.57
CA ASP A 83 -5.49 6.33 -18.81
C ASP A 83 -5.23 6.45 -17.30
N LEU A 84 -3.95 6.60 -16.91
CA LEU A 84 -3.58 6.81 -15.51
C LEU A 84 -4.23 8.06 -14.91
N ARG A 85 -4.27 9.16 -15.66
CA ARG A 85 -4.90 10.42 -15.23
C ARG A 85 -6.41 10.28 -15.12
N GLU A 86 -7.06 9.70 -16.12
CA GLU A 86 -8.50 9.48 -16.14
C GLU A 86 -8.95 8.62 -14.96
N ARG A 87 -8.27 7.49 -14.73
CA ARG A 87 -8.53 6.61 -13.59
C ARG A 87 -8.29 7.30 -12.25
N SER A 88 -7.22 8.11 -12.14
CA SER A 88 -6.95 8.91 -10.94
C SER A 88 -8.03 9.96 -10.67
N GLU A 89 -8.56 10.61 -11.72
CA GLU A 89 -9.64 11.59 -11.60
C GLU A 89 -10.93 10.91 -11.13
N ASN A 90 -11.27 9.79 -11.78
CA ASN A 90 -12.44 8.98 -11.43
C ASN A 90 -12.37 8.49 -9.99
N ALA A 91 -11.21 7.98 -9.55
CA ALA A 91 -10.98 7.56 -8.17
C ALA A 91 -11.13 8.73 -7.18
N MET A 92 -10.56 9.91 -7.49
CA MET A 92 -10.67 11.09 -6.63
C MET A 92 -12.09 11.66 -6.52
N ASN A 93 -12.96 11.35 -7.49
CA ASN A 93 -14.36 11.77 -7.52
C ASN A 93 -15.34 10.65 -7.12
N SER A 94 -14.80 9.49 -6.75
CA SER A 94 -15.58 8.29 -6.45
C SER A 94 -16.37 8.43 -5.14
N ILE A 95 -17.40 7.60 -5.00
CA ILE A 95 -18.23 7.59 -3.79
C ILE A 95 -17.43 7.13 -2.57
N GLU A 96 -16.46 6.25 -2.77
CA GLU A 96 -15.54 5.73 -1.76
C GLU A 96 -14.74 6.86 -1.10
N ILE A 97 -14.10 7.73 -1.91
CA ILE A 97 -13.37 8.91 -1.40
C ILE A 97 -14.33 9.92 -0.76
N ARG A 98 -15.51 10.15 -1.35
CA ARG A 98 -16.51 11.06 -0.76
C ARG A 98 -17.00 10.60 0.61
N ASN A 99 -17.24 9.29 0.79
CA ASN A 99 -17.66 8.72 2.06
C ASN A 99 -16.56 8.84 3.12
N LEU A 100 -15.31 8.58 2.76
CA LEU A 100 -14.16 8.80 3.64
C LEU A 100 -14.04 10.27 4.08
N VAL A 101 -14.15 11.21 3.14
CA VAL A 101 -14.11 12.65 3.45
C VAL A 101 -15.27 13.06 4.36
N THR A 102 -16.47 12.54 4.08
CA THR A 102 -17.66 12.78 4.91
C THR A 102 -17.45 12.27 6.34
N GLU A 103 -16.84 11.10 6.51
CA GLU A 103 -16.53 10.56 7.83
C GLU A 103 -15.52 11.43 8.58
N LEU A 104 -14.43 11.87 7.91
CA LEU A 104 -13.46 12.79 8.50
C LEU A 104 -14.12 14.10 8.97
N GLN A 105 -15.03 14.65 8.15
CA GLN A 105 -15.73 15.90 8.46
C GLN A 105 -16.65 15.79 9.69
N LYS A 106 -17.17 14.60 10.04
CA LYS A 106 -17.94 14.40 11.29
C LYS A 106 -17.13 14.70 12.55
N TYR A 107 -15.79 14.61 12.47
CA TYR A 107 -14.87 14.93 13.56
C TYR A 107 -14.30 16.35 13.44
N GLU A 108 -14.93 17.23 12.64
CA GLU A 108 -14.49 18.61 12.38
C GLU A 108 -13.06 18.69 11.84
N ILE A 109 -12.67 17.67 11.04
CA ILE A 109 -11.39 17.61 10.37
C ILE A 109 -11.52 18.26 8.99
N THR A 110 -10.62 19.18 8.67
CA THR A 110 -10.63 19.87 7.38
C THR A 110 -9.91 19.03 6.33
N VAL A 111 -10.57 18.78 5.20
CA VAL A 111 -9.98 18.11 4.04
C VAL A 111 -9.88 19.12 2.90
N VAL A 112 -8.66 19.33 2.41
CA VAL A 112 -8.35 20.23 1.30
C VAL A 112 -8.02 19.39 0.07
N LYS A 113 -8.93 19.37 -0.90
CA LYS A 113 -8.70 18.75 -2.21
C LYS A 113 -8.16 19.81 -3.19
N PRO A 114 -7.03 19.55 -3.88
CA PRO A 114 -6.58 20.39 -4.99
C PRO A 114 -7.67 20.53 -6.07
N ARG A 115 -7.73 21.68 -6.74
CA ARG A 115 -8.74 21.96 -7.78
C ARG A 115 -8.64 21.02 -8.98
N SER A 116 -7.46 20.47 -9.22
CA SER A 116 -7.17 19.55 -10.32
C SER A 116 -6.12 18.54 -9.88
N LEU A 117 -6.02 17.43 -10.62
CA LEU A 117 -4.88 16.53 -10.52
C LEU A 117 -3.56 17.27 -10.80
N LYS A 118 -2.45 16.63 -10.42
CA LYS A 118 -1.11 17.11 -10.74
C LYS A 118 -1.01 17.48 -12.23
N GLU A 119 -0.46 18.66 -12.50
CA GLU A 119 -0.30 19.19 -13.87
C GLU A 119 0.59 18.28 -14.72
N ASN A 120 0.34 18.27 -16.04
CA ASN A 120 1.02 17.38 -16.98
C ASN A 120 2.54 17.53 -16.98
N GLU A 121 3.05 18.76 -17.00
CA GLU A 121 4.50 19.01 -17.03
C GLU A 121 5.20 18.46 -15.78
N ARG A 122 4.65 18.74 -14.60
CA ARG A 122 5.15 18.23 -13.33
C ARG A 122 5.03 16.71 -13.20
N LEU A 123 3.96 16.13 -13.75
CA LEU A 123 3.79 14.68 -13.77
C LEU A 123 4.84 14.03 -14.66
N SER A 124 5.03 14.52 -15.88
CA SER A 124 6.03 14.02 -16.83
C SER A 124 7.46 14.14 -16.31
N GLU A 125 7.80 15.27 -15.69
CA GLU A 125 9.10 15.45 -15.04
C GLU A 125 9.31 14.42 -13.93
N LYS A 126 8.31 14.23 -13.06
CA LYS A 126 8.36 13.25 -11.97
C LYS A 126 8.51 11.83 -12.48
N ILE A 127 7.75 11.43 -13.50
CA ILE A 127 7.85 10.10 -14.13
C ILE A 127 9.28 9.86 -14.62
N ARG A 128 9.87 10.85 -15.29
CA ARG A 128 11.23 10.74 -15.84
C ARG A 128 12.30 10.69 -14.76
N VAL A 129 12.24 11.59 -13.77
CA VAL A 129 13.30 11.76 -12.76
C VAL A 129 13.18 10.74 -11.64
N ASP A 130 12.00 10.58 -11.04
CA ASP A 130 11.82 9.77 -9.84
C ASP A 130 11.59 8.28 -10.16
N TYR A 131 11.06 7.98 -11.34
CA TYR A 131 10.59 6.65 -11.72
C TYR A 131 11.19 6.11 -13.01
N SER A 132 12.25 6.75 -13.53
CA SER A 132 12.98 6.30 -14.72
C SER A 132 12.08 6.07 -15.95
N GLY A 133 11.01 6.84 -16.09
CA GLY A 133 10.05 6.72 -17.18
C GLY A 133 8.86 5.79 -16.90
N ASP A 134 8.84 5.04 -15.79
CA ASP A 134 7.75 4.12 -15.47
C ASP A 134 6.57 4.83 -14.79
N PHE A 135 5.61 5.29 -15.61
CA PHE A 135 4.42 5.97 -15.10
C PHE A 135 3.55 5.10 -14.18
N ASN A 136 3.65 3.78 -14.27
CA ASN A 136 2.91 2.86 -13.42
C ASN A 136 3.41 2.83 -11.96
N GLN A 137 4.51 3.52 -11.65
CA GLN A 137 5.04 3.69 -10.30
C GLN A 137 4.60 5.01 -9.64
N VAL A 138 3.81 5.85 -10.32
CA VAL A 138 3.37 7.15 -9.78
C VAL A 138 2.05 7.00 -9.03
N PHE A 139 2.08 7.21 -7.71
CA PHE A 139 0.90 7.09 -6.83
C PHE A 139 0.36 8.43 -6.32
N ASP A 140 1.03 9.56 -6.58
CA ASP A 140 0.69 10.87 -6.02
C ASP A 140 0.06 11.82 -7.06
N ILE A 141 -0.77 11.27 -7.96
CA ILE A 141 -1.50 12.00 -9.00
C ILE A 141 -2.78 12.60 -8.41
N GLY A 142 -3.64 11.73 -7.87
CA GLY A 142 -4.75 12.09 -7.01
C GLY A 142 -4.26 12.24 -5.57
N ARG A 143 -4.56 13.39 -4.94
CA ARG A 143 -4.20 13.65 -3.54
C ARG A 143 -5.17 14.61 -2.90
N PHE A 144 -5.27 14.56 -1.59
CA PHE A 144 -5.89 15.60 -0.76
C PHE A 144 -5.08 15.75 0.52
N THR A 145 -5.15 16.90 1.15
CA THR A 145 -4.47 17.20 2.40
C THR A 145 -5.49 17.23 3.53
N ILE A 146 -5.23 16.47 4.59
CA ILE A 146 -6.01 16.53 5.82
C ILE A 146 -5.29 17.50 6.77
N LEU A 147 -5.98 18.55 7.20
CA LEU A 147 -5.47 19.52 8.15
C LEU A 147 -6.03 19.23 9.55
N CYS A 148 -5.12 19.00 10.49
CA CYS A 148 -5.44 18.75 11.89
C CYS A 148 -4.83 19.85 12.74
N ASP A 149 -5.67 20.57 13.49
CA ASP A 149 -5.25 21.69 14.36
C ASP A 149 -4.67 21.22 15.71
N ASN A 150 -4.83 19.94 16.05
CA ASN A 150 -4.33 19.35 17.28
C ASN A 150 -3.98 17.85 17.12
N PRO A 151 -3.19 17.28 18.04
CA PRO A 151 -2.78 15.87 17.97
C PRO A 151 -3.93 14.87 18.01
N THR A 152 -5.02 15.16 18.73
CA THR A 152 -6.20 14.29 18.83
C THR A 152 -6.89 14.16 17.48
N LYS A 153 -7.04 15.27 16.73
CA LYS A 153 -7.58 15.24 15.35
C LYS A 153 -6.66 14.48 14.40
N LEU A 154 -5.34 14.62 14.54
CA LEU A 154 -4.38 13.84 13.74
C LEU A 154 -4.54 12.33 13.98
N GLN A 155 -4.56 11.91 15.26
CA GLN A 155 -4.75 10.50 15.62
C GLN A 155 -6.11 9.97 15.14
N THR A 156 -7.16 10.79 15.25
CA THR A 156 -8.50 10.45 14.75
C THR A 156 -8.50 10.30 13.23
N ALA A 157 -7.90 11.22 12.49
CA ALA A 157 -7.77 11.14 11.03
C ALA A 157 -7.05 9.86 10.62
N VAL A 158 -5.91 9.53 11.27
CA VAL A 158 -5.16 8.31 11.00
C VAL A 158 -6.00 7.07 11.30
N ALA A 159 -6.76 7.06 12.40
CA ALA A 159 -7.64 5.93 12.74
C ALA A 159 -8.77 5.74 11.72
N VAL A 160 -9.39 6.81 11.23
CA VAL A 160 -10.41 6.77 10.16
C VAL A 160 -9.79 6.26 8.85
N MET A 161 -8.63 6.79 8.46
CA MET A 161 -7.91 6.37 7.26
C MET A 161 -7.49 4.89 7.31
N LYS A 162 -7.14 4.37 8.49
CA LYS A 162 -6.80 2.95 8.69
C LYS A 162 -8.00 2.01 8.60
N LYS A 163 -9.23 2.52 8.76
CA LYS A 163 -10.48 1.79 8.53
C LYS A 163 -10.96 1.90 7.07
N ALA A 164 -10.02 2.09 6.13
CA ALA A 164 -10.28 2.25 4.69
C ALA A 164 -11.24 1.19 4.11
N GLU A 165 -11.17 -0.05 4.61
CA GLU A 165 -12.03 -1.16 4.17
C GLU A 165 -13.54 -0.86 4.32
N GLN A 166 -13.93 -0.05 5.31
CA GLN A 166 -15.32 0.37 5.52
C GLN A 166 -15.87 1.23 4.38
N PHE A 167 -14.97 1.82 3.59
CA PHE A 167 -15.29 2.65 2.43
C PHE A 167 -14.98 1.93 1.11
N SER A 168 -14.72 0.62 1.13
CA SER A 168 -14.22 -0.14 -0.03
C SER A 168 -12.88 0.38 -0.57
N LEU A 169 -12.04 0.90 0.32
CA LEU A 169 -10.67 1.36 0.03
C LEU A 169 -9.67 0.43 0.70
N ILE A 170 -8.45 0.37 0.15
CA ILE A 170 -7.34 -0.40 0.72
C ILE A 170 -6.23 0.56 1.11
N VAL A 171 -5.70 0.45 2.33
CA VAL A 171 -4.45 1.14 2.67
C VAL A 171 -3.32 0.45 1.91
N SER A 172 -2.58 1.20 1.10
CA SER A 172 -1.44 0.70 0.30
C SER A 172 -0.09 1.16 0.83
N GLU A 173 -0.04 2.26 1.60
CA GLU A 173 1.15 2.72 2.32
C GLU A 173 0.75 3.51 3.57
N ASP A 174 1.48 3.34 4.68
CA ASP A 174 1.30 4.11 5.91
C ASP A 174 2.67 4.55 6.47
N LYS A 175 3.02 5.82 6.29
CA LYS A 175 4.29 6.41 6.74
C LYS A 175 4.04 7.57 7.69
N ASP A 176 4.34 7.33 8.95
CA ASP A 176 4.41 8.35 9.99
C ASP A 176 5.77 9.04 9.95
N PHE A 177 5.79 10.30 9.48
CA PHE A 177 6.92 11.22 9.60
C PHE A 177 6.66 12.34 10.63
N PHE A 178 5.63 12.18 11.46
CA PHE A 178 5.30 13.13 12.50
C PHE A 178 6.12 12.85 13.75
N ASP A 179 6.19 11.57 14.15
CA ASP A 179 7.00 11.08 15.26
C ASP A 179 8.37 10.56 14.79
N LYS A 180 8.46 10.10 13.54
CA LYS A 180 9.73 9.70 12.91
C LYS A 180 10.27 10.85 12.08
N GLN A 181 11.54 11.19 12.26
CA GLN A 181 12.14 12.32 11.54
C GLN A 181 12.23 12.04 10.03
N SER A 182 11.68 12.94 9.20
CA SER A 182 11.91 12.92 7.74
C SER A 182 13.29 13.48 7.39
N LYS A 183 13.76 13.20 6.17
CA LYS A 183 15.04 13.73 5.66
C LYS A 183 15.13 15.26 5.64
N THR A 184 13.99 15.94 5.55
CA THR A 184 13.88 17.40 5.44
C THR A 184 13.39 18.06 6.71
N HIS A 185 13.26 17.30 7.81
CA HIS A 185 12.67 17.73 9.09
C HIS A 185 11.19 18.16 9.00
N HIS A 186 10.56 18.05 7.84
CA HIS A 186 9.13 18.28 7.68
C HIS A 186 8.33 17.17 8.39
N ARG A 187 7.32 17.54 9.17
CA ARG A 187 6.49 16.63 9.96
C ARG A 187 5.13 16.43 9.30
N PHE A 188 4.81 15.20 8.95
CA PHE A 188 3.56 14.85 8.28
C PHE A 188 3.27 13.35 8.44
N HIS A 189 2.03 12.95 8.22
CA HIS A 189 1.65 11.55 8.12
C HIS A 189 1.16 11.29 6.70
N ASN A 190 1.82 10.37 5.98
CA ASN A 190 1.47 10.04 4.61
C ASN A 190 0.83 8.66 4.53
N ILE A 191 -0.45 8.62 4.15
CA ILE A 191 -1.18 7.38 3.90
C ILE A 191 -1.55 7.34 2.43
N LYS A 192 -1.17 6.27 1.73
CA LYS A 192 -1.64 5.99 0.37
C LYS A 192 -2.83 5.05 0.45
N LEU A 193 -3.87 5.40 -0.30
CA LEU A 193 -5.06 4.58 -0.46
C LEU A 193 -5.12 4.06 -1.89
N TYR A 194 -5.65 2.87 -2.02
CA TYR A 194 -5.94 2.21 -3.28
C TYR A 194 -7.45 2.03 -3.41
N VAL A 195 -7.98 2.30 -4.60
CA VAL A 195 -9.41 2.23 -4.93
C VAL A 195 -9.61 1.10 -5.93
N PRO A 196 -9.93 -0.14 -5.49
CA PRO A 196 -9.94 -1.33 -6.36
C PRO A 196 -10.85 -1.20 -7.58
N LYS A 197 -11.93 -0.43 -7.46
CA LYS A 197 -12.91 -0.20 -8.54
C LYS A 197 -12.32 0.49 -9.78
N HIS A 198 -11.23 1.23 -9.60
CA HIS A 198 -10.58 1.99 -10.65
C HIS A 198 -9.20 1.43 -10.98
N ASP A 199 -8.91 0.15 -10.70
CA ASP A 199 -7.68 -0.52 -11.17
C ASP A 199 -7.62 -0.69 -12.69
#